data_AF-A0A6G3D7Y5-F1
#
_entry.id   AF-A0A6G3D7Y5-F1
#
_cell.length_a   1.000
_cell.length_b   1.000
_cell.length_c   1.000
_cell.angle_alpha   90.00
_cell.angle_beta   90.00
_cell.angle_gamma   90.00
#
_symmetry.space_group_name_H-M   'P 1'
#
loop_
_entity.id
_entity.type
_entity.pdbx_description
1 polymer ?
#
loop_
_entity_poly.entity_id
_entity_poly.type
_entity_poly.pdbx_seq_one_letter_code
_entity_poly.pdbx_strand_id
1 'polypeptide(L)'
;MSTPPALRPTDADLLAAAARARVRAVRAGLAGGDHPAPRELTAVVVVEDIDPAAFVAGAASFALALEPGSRAAWYRAFTRTVFLAGRPGSVAGRHPHRRLAPGGGLAWYGPATRRELTALSRLLRTFQGPLPVDVPPGPLAVRVPGRPSGHRVEMTVATGGVRSDAYLVHVHHLVTEAVLRGLVGPGDAVRVEHRDVLAPQDFRAALDPGRAATVQTRISRDGTDPDRLRLYGVLISNRDRGGH
;
A
#
# COMPACT_ATOMS: atom_id res chain seq x y z
N MET A 1 4.13 48.24 12.46
CA MET A 1 3.21 47.52 11.56
C MET A 1 3.31 46.04 11.91
N SER A 2 2.33 45.49 12.63
CA SER A 2 2.31 44.06 12.95
C SER A 2 1.94 43.27 11.71
N THR A 3 2.82 42.35 11.30
CA THR A 3 2.54 41.38 10.24
C THR A 3 1.29 40.59 10.62
N PRO A 4 0.26 40.50 9.76
CA PRO A 4 -0.93 39.72 10.07
C PRO A 4 -0.53 38.25 10.32
N PRO A 5 -1.14 37.58 11.31
CA PRO A 5 -0.81 36.19 11.60
C PRO A 5 -1.12 35.33 10.36
N ALA A 6 -0.14 34.58 9.90
CA ALA A 6 -0.32 33.65 8.80
C ALA A 6 -1.44 32.66 9.15
N LEU A 7 -2.46 32.56 8.27
CA LEU A 7 -3.54 31.60 8.42
C LEU A 7 -2.96 30.19 8.50
N ARG A 8 -3.34 29.43 9.54
CA ARG A 8 -2.93 28.04 9.67
C ARG A 8 -3.59 27.23 8.54
N PRO A 9 -2.85 26.35 7.85
CA PRO A 9 -3.42 25.50 6.81
C PRO A 9 -4.50 24.59 7.38
N THR A 10 -5.55 24.37 6.60
CA THR A 10 -6.65 23.46 6.94
C THR A 10 -6.22 22.01 6.78
N ASP A 11 -6.99 21.07 7.33
CA ASP A 11 -6.76 19.63 7.12
C ASP A 11 -6.78 19.24 5.64
N ALA A 12 -7.68 19.84 4.86
CA ALA A 12 -7.74 19.63 3.41
C ALA A 12 -6.45 20.10 2.73
N ASP A 13 -5.89 21.23 3.15
CA ASP A 13 -4.61 21.75 2.62
C ASP A 13 -3.45 20.81 2.94
N LEU A 14 -3.39 20.30 4.18
CA LEU A 14 -2.37 19.35 4.63
C LEU A 14 -2.43 18.06 3.80
N LEU A 15 -3.62 17.48 3.66
CA LEU A 15 -3.82 16.26 2.88
C LEU A 15 -3.49 16.45 1.40
N ALA A 16 -3.95 17.56 0.81
CA ALA A 16 -3.68 17.86 -0.59
C ALA A 16 -2.18 18.11 -0.85
N ALA A 17 -1.48 18.79 0.06
CA ALA A 17 -0.04 19.02 -0.03
C ALA A 17 0.74 17.70 0.04
N ALA A 18 0.42 16.83 1.01
CA ALA A 18 1.05 15.52 1.17
C ALA A 18 0.79 14.61 -0.05
N ALA A 19 -0.46 14.57 -0.55
CA ALA A 19 -0.81 13.80 -1.75
C ALA A 19 -0.04 14.27 -3.00
N ARG A 20 0.08 15.59 -3.20
CA ARG A 20 0.89 16.14 -4.30
C ARG A 20 2.37 15.81 -4.15
N ALA A 21 2.92 15.91 -2.94
CA ALA A 21 4.31 15.55 -2.66
C ALA A 21 4.62 14.09 -2.99
N ARG A 22 3.70 13.17 -2.63
CA ARG A 22 3.78 11.77 -2.99
C ARG A 22 3.76 11.56 -4.50
N VAL A 23 2.83 12.19 -5.23
CA VAL A 23 2.76 12.07 -6.71
C VAL A 23 4.06 12.59 -7.35
N ARG A 24 4.64 13.68 -6.83
CA ARG A 24 5.95 14.16 -7.28
C ARG A 24 7.07 13.15 -7.00
N ALA A 25 7.12 12.59 -5.79
CA ALA A 25 8.12 11.57 -5.44
C ALA A 25 8.00 10.31 -6.31
N VAL A 26 6.77 9.90 -6.65
CA VAL A 26 6.49 8.85 -7.64
C VAL A 26 7.09 9.25 -8.98
N ARG A 27 6.71 10.41 -9.54
CA ARG A 27 7.21 10.87 -10.85
C ARG A 27 8.74 11.02 -10.91
N ALA A 28 9.37 11.54 -9.86
CA ALA A 28 10.82 11.69 -9.77
C ALA A 28 11.54 10.34 -9.79
N GLY A 29 11.05 9.36 -9.02
CA GLY A 29 11.61 8.00 -9.01
C GLY A 29 11.41 7.23 -10.33
N LEU A 30 10.54 7.73 -11.22
CA LEU A 30 10.23 7.11 -12.50
C LEU A 30 11.02 7.71 -13.68
N ALA A 31 11.66 8.86 -13.50
CA ALA A 31 12.40 9.56 -14.55
C ALA A 31 13.70 8.87 -14.98
N GLY A 32 14.15 7.83 -14.26
CA GLY A 32 15.41 7.12 -14.51
C GLY A 32 15.30 5.82 -15.34
N GLY A 33 14.21 5.61 -16.10
CA GLY A 33 14.03 4.38 -16.88
C GLY A 33 13.66 4.63 -18.33
N ASP A 34 14.62 4.46 -19.24
CA ASP A 34 14.50 4.67 -20.70
C ASP A 34 13.64 3.64 -21.44
N HIS A 35 12.85 2.83 -20.73
CA HIS A 35 12.00 1.81 -21.34
C HIS A 35 10.52 2.15 -21.20
N PRO A 36 9.77 2.24 -22.32
CA PRO A 36 8.33 2.45 -22.27
C PRO A 36 7.73 1.30 -21.46
N ALA A 37 7.06 1.64 -20.35
CA ALA A 37 6.33 0.61 -19.59
C ALA A 37 5.23 0.02 -20.49
N PRO A 38 5.04 -1.31 -20.47
CA PRO A 38 3.86 -1.92 -21.05
C PRO A 38 2.62 -1.19 -20.56
N ARG A 39 1.72 -0.82 -21.49
CA ARG A 39 0.46 -0.18 -21.13
C ARG A 39 -0.34 -1.15 -20.27
N GLU A 40 -0.61 -0.72 -19.03
CA GLU A 40 -1.52 -1.35 -18.06
C GLU A 40 -1.05 -2.66 -17.42
N LEU A 41 0.04 -2.60 -16.65
CA LEU A 41 0.34 -3.66 -15.68
C LEU A 41 -0.61 -3.62 -14.48
N THR A 42 -1.13 -4.78 -14.11
CA THR A 42 -1.99 -4.99 -12.94
C THR A 42 -1.51 -6.20 -12.16
N ALA A 43 -1.59 -6.14 -10.83
CA ALA A 43 -1.48 -7.33 -9.99
C ALA A 43 -2.88 -7.88 -9.67
N VAL A 44 -2.99 -9.18 -9.46
CA VAL A 44 -4.20 -9.81 -8.93
C VAL A 44 -3.87 -10.45 -7.61
N VAL A 45 -4.73 -10.25 -6.62
CA VAL A 45 -4.67 -10.96 -5.33
C VAL A 45 -5.91 -11.83 -5.20
N VAL A 46 -5.71 -13.13 -5.09
CA VAL A 46 -6.78 -14.07 -4.73
C VAL A 46 -6.85 -14.16 -3.21
N VAL A 47 -8.05 -13.94 -2.68
CA VAL A 47 -8.35 -13.79 -1.25
C VAL A 47 -9.36 -14.85 -0.84
N GLU A 48 -8.94 -15.76 0.02
CA GLU A 48 -9.82 -16.71 0.70
C GLU A 48 -10.37 -16.10 1.99
N ASP A 49 -9.45 -15.62 2.82
CA ASP A 49 -9.70 -14.93 4.08
C ASP A 49 -8.78 -13.70 4.21
N ILE A 50 -9.12 -12.80 5.14
CA ILE A 50 -8.31 -11.62 5.42
C ILE A 50 -7.70 -11.80 6.81
N ASP A 51 -6.43 -12.19 6.85
CA ASP A 51 -5.56 -11.96 8.00
C ASP A 51 -4.75 -10.67 7.75
N PRO A 52 -4.97 -9.59 8.52
CA PRO A 52 -4.24 -8.33 8.37
C PRO A 52 -2.71 -8.47 8.39
N ALA A 53 -2.16 -9.32 9.27
CA ALA A 53 -0.72 -9.50 9.40
C ALA A 53 -0.16 -10.28 8.20
N ALA A 54 -0.82 -11.36 7.80
CA ALA A 54 -0.45 -12.12 6.62
C ALA A 54 -0.57 -11.28 5.33
N PHE A 55 -1.57 -10.39 5.25
CA PHE A 55 -1.76 -9.49 4.12
C PHE A 55 -0.64 -8.46 4.00
N VAL A 56 -0.25 -7.81 5.10
CA VAL A 56 0.88 -6.86 5.12
C VAL A 56 2.19 -7.56 4.75
N ALA A 57 2.46 -8.72 5.35
CA ALA A 57 3.67 -9.51 5.04
C ALA A 57 3.69 -9.97 3.58
N GLY A 58 2.56 -10.46 3.06
CA GLY A 58 2.40 -10.94 1.70
C GLY A 58 2.57 -9.82 0.67
N ALA A 59 1.96 -8.66 0.89
CA ALA A 59 2.10 -7.49 0.02
C ALA A 59 3.55 -6.99 -0.02
N ALA A 60 4.22 -6.91 1.14
CA ALA A 60 5.62 -6.53 1.21
C ALA A 60 6.51 -7.55 0.48
N SER A 61 6.30 -8.83 0.75
CA SER A 61 7.07 -9.91 0.14
C SER A 61 6.88 -9.98 -1.37
N PHE A 62 5.67 -9.75 -1.86
CA PHE A 62 5.36 -9.69 -3.28
C PHE A 62 6.14 -8.57 -3.97
N ALA A 63 6.05 -7.34 -3.44
CA ALA A 63 6.73 -6.18 -4.00
C ALA A 63 8.27 -6.34 -3.98
N LEU A 64 8.83 -6.93 -2.93
CA LEU A 64 10.27 -7.23 -2.82
C LEU A 64 10.75 -8.27 -3.83
N ALA A 65 9.89 -9.22 -4.22
CA ALA A 65 10.25 -10.30 -5.13
C ALA A 65 10.16 -9.93 -6.62
N LEU A 66 9.65 -8.75 -6.96
CA LEU A 66 9.52 -8.33 -8.36
C LEU A 66 10.90 -8.05 -8.98
N GLU A 67 11.04 -8.25 -10.28
CA GLU A 67 12.23 -7.79 -11.01
C GLU A 67 12.27 -6.25 -11.12
N PRO A 68 13.44 -5.59 -11.14
CA PRO A 68 13.54 -4.13 -11.18
C PRO A 68 12.70 -3.46 -12.28
N GLY A 69 12.69 -4.03 -13.49
CA GLY A 69 11.86 -3.53 -14.59
C GLY A 69 10.36 -3.65 -14.32
N SER A 70 9.92 -4.77 -13.75
CA SER A 70 8.52 -4.99 -13.35
C SER A 70 8.10 -4.06 -12.20
N ARG A 71 8.99 -3.85 -11.22
CA ARG A 71 8.80 -2.90 -10.11
C ARG A 71 8.53 -1.51 -10.66
N ALA A 72 9.43 -1.00 -11.49
CA ALA A 72 9.32 0.34 -12.06
C ALA A 72 8.05 0.50 -12.90
N ALA A 73 7.75 -0.46 -13.79
CA ALA A 73 6.58 -0.40 -14.65
C ALA A 73 5.26 -0.47 -13.86
N TRP A 74 5.16 -1.35 -12.85
CA TRP A 74 3.96 -1.44 -12.02
C TRP A 74 3.78 -0.23 -11.10
N TYR A 75 4.89 0.34 -10.61
CA TYR A 75 4.85 1.60 -9.88
C TYR A 75 4.35 2.76 -10.75
N ARG A 76 4.76 2.83 -12.03
CA ARG A 76 4.19 3.78 -13.04
C ARG A 76 2.69 3.60 -13.23
N ALA A 77 2.22 2.35 -13.16
CA ALA A 77 0.81 2.02 -13.21
C ALA A 77 0.09 2.23 -11.87
N PHE A 78 0.66 3.02 -10.94
CA PHE A 78 0.11 3.30 -9.61
C PHE A 78 -0.20 2.05 -8.79
N THR A 79 0.63 1.01 -8.93
CA THR A 79 0.46 -0.29 -8.25
C THR A 79 -0.96 -0.86 -8.38
N ARG A 80 -1.63 -0.64 -9.52
CA ARG A 80 -2.97 -1.15 -9.82
C ARG A 80 -3.07 -2.63 -9.47
N THR A 81 -4.09 -2.95 -8.68
CA THR A 81 -4.32 -4.29 -8.13
C THR A 81 -5.81 -4.60 -8.12
N VAL A 82 -6.18 -5.83 -8.50
CA VAL A 82 -7.54 -6.35 -8.42
C VAL A 82 -7.58 -7.45 -7.37
N PHE A 83 -8.55 -7.40 -6.47
CA PHE A 83 -8.78 -8.43 -5.45
C PHE A 83 -9.90 -9.35 -5.93
N LEU A 84 -9.67 -10.66 -5.91
CA LEU A 84 -10.61 -11.68 -6.33
C LEU A 84 -10.91 -12.63 -5.16
N ALA A 85 -12.18 -12.95 -4.94
CA ALA A 85 -12.58 -13.92 -3.92
C ALA A 85 -12.38 -15.35 -4.43
N GLY A 86 -11.68 -16.18 -3.67
CA GLY A 86 -11.47 -17.59 -3.98
C GLY A 86 -10.34 -18.22 -3.17
N ARG A 87 -10.22 -19.55 -3.23
CA ARG A 87 -9.14 -20.29 -2.56
C ARG A 87 -7.89 -20.33 -3.43
N PRO A 88 -6.73 -19.79 -3.03
CA PRO A 88 -5.51 -19.87 -3.83
C PRO A 88 -5.14 -21.28 -4.29
N GLY A 89 -5.29 -22.28 -3.41
CA GLY A 89 -5.01 -23.69 -3.73
C GLY A 89 -5.89 -24.26 -4.85
N SER A 90 -7.12 -23.78 -5.01
CA SER A 90 -8.05 -24.28 -6.03
C SER A 90 -7.71 -23.84 -7.46
N VAL A 91 -6.94 -22.75 -7.62
CA VAL A 91 -6.55 -22.21 -8.93
C VAL A 91 -5.07 -22.44 -9.27
N ALA A 92 -4.25 -22.81 -8.28
CA ALA A 92 -2.80 -22.95 -8.41
C ALA A 92 -2.35 -23.91 -9.52
N GLY A 93 -3.09 -24.99 -9.77
CA GLY A 93 -2.76 -25.99 -10.79
C GLY A 93 -2.84 -25.48 -12.23
N ARG A 94 -3.66 -24.44 -12.49
CA ARG A 94 -3.80 -23.81 -13.83
C ARG A 94 -3.18 -22.43 -13.90
N HIS A 95 -3.02 -21.78 -12.76
CA HIS A 95 -2.49 -20.43 -12.62
C HIS A 95 -1.47 -20.44 -11.49
N PRO A 96 -0.17 -20.59 -11.78
CA PRO A 96 0.86 -20.52 -10.75
C PRO A 96 0.92 -19.09 -10.18
N HIS A 97 0.84 -18.98 -8.86
CA HIS A 97 1.00 -17.70 -8.17
C HIS A 97 2.48 -17.30 -8.16
N ARG A 98 2.76 -15.99 -8.14
CA ARG A 98 4.13 -15.49 -7.92
C ARG A 98 4.50 -15.46 -6.44
N ARG A 99 3.50 -15.25 -5.58
CA ARG A 99 3.69 -15.25 -4.14
C ARG A 99 2.47 -15.79 -3.43
N LEU A 100 2.71 -16.59 -2.39
CA LEU A 100 1.71 -17.07 -1.46
C LEU A 100 2.02 -16.46 -0.09
N ALA A 101 1.01 -15.94 0.60
CA ALA A 101 1.17 -15.54 1.99
C ALA A 101 1.43 -16.76 2.89
N PRO A 102 2.06 -16.57 4.06
CA PRO A 102 1.99 -17.55 5.14
C PRO A 102 0.53 -17.95 5.41
N GLY A 103 0.28 -19.25 5.62
CA GLY A 103 -1.08 -19.77 5.82
C GLY A 103 -1.87 -20.07 4.55
N GLY A 104 -1.43 -19.58 3.37
CA GLY A 104 -1.98 -19.99 2.07
C GLY A 104 -3.31 -19.35 1.66
N GLY A 105 -3.95 -18.53 2.50
CA GLY A 105 -5.23 -17.87 2.20
C GLY A 105 -5.15 -16.70 1.21
N LEU A 106 -3.94 -16.20 0.91
CA LEU A 106 -3.71 -15.09 -0.01
C LEU A 106 -2.65 -15.45 -1.06
N ALA A 107 -2.92 -15.16 -2.34
CA ALA A 107 -1.96 -15.35 -3.42
C ALA A 107 -1.90 -14.16 -4.37
N TRP A 108 -0.68 -13.74 -4.72
CA TRP A 108 -0.40 -12.66 -5.66
C TRP A 108 0.01 -13.20 -7.03
N TYR A 109 -0.53 -12.56 -8.05
CA TYR A 109 -0.28 -12.82 -9.46
C TYR A 109 0.14 -11.51 -10.14
N GLY A 110 1.02 -11.61 -11.14
CA GLY A 110 1.56 -10.45 -11.84
C GLY A 110 2.68 -9.73 -11.07
N PRO A 111 2.93 -8.43 -11.31
CA PRO A 111 2.24 -7.57 -12.27
C PRO A 111 2.35 -8.15 -13.67
N ALA A 112 1.25 -8.15 -14.39
CA ALA A 112 1.14 -8.67 -15.74
C ALA A 112 0.11 -7.84 -16.51
N THR A 113 0.07 -8.02 -17.83
CA THR A 113 -0.95 -7.39 -18.66
C THR A 113 -2.33 -7.98 -18.36
N ARG A 114 -3.38 -7.22 -18.70
CA ARG A 114 -4.77 -7.72 -18.59
C ARG A 114 -4.98 -9.02 -19.35
N ARG A 115 -4.36 -9.18 -20.53
CA ARG A 115 -4.49 -10.40 -21.36
C ARG A 115 -3.98 -11.63 -20.61
N GLU A 116 -2.83 -11.53 -19.96
CA GLU A 116 -2.23 -12.64 -19.19
C GLU A 116 -3.08 -13.03 -17.97
N LEU A 117 -3.74 -12.05 -17.33
CA LEU A 117 -4.57 -12.27 -16.15
C LEU A 117 -6.03 -12.61 -16.47
N THR A 118 -6.45 -12.54 -17.74
CA THR A 118 -7.86 -12.67 -18.13
C THR A 118 -8.46 -14.04 -17.76
N ALA A 119 -7.69 -15.12 -17.91
CA ALA A 119 -8.16 -16.46 -17.59
C ALA A 119 -8.48 -16.58 -16.08
N LEU A 120 -7.57 -16.11 -15.21
CA LEU A 120 -7.77 -16.11 -13.77
C LEU A 120 -8.98 -15.24 -13.37
N SER A 121 -9.06 -14.00 -13.89
CA SER A 121 -10.13 -13.06 -13.56
C SER A 121 -11.52 -13.50 -14.04
N ARG A 122 -11.62 -14.43 -15.00
CA ARG A 122 -12.90 -15.01 -15.45
C ARG A 122 -13.40 -16.15 -14.55
N LEU A 123 -12.50 -16.79 -13.80
CA LEU A 123 -12.85 -17.91 -12.92
C LEU A 123 -13.36 -17.45 -11.56
N LEU A 124 -12.95 -16.27 -11.12
CA LEU A 124 -13.22 -15.75 -9.78
C LEU A 124 -14.01 -14.46 -9.86
N ARG A 125 -14.74 -14.15 -8.78
CA ARG A 125 -15.45 -12.88 -8.65
C ARG A 125 -14.55 -11.84 -8.01
N THR A 126 -14.76 -10.57 -8.32
CA THR A 126 -14.15 -9.48 -7.56
C THR A 126 -14.50 -9.64 -6.08
N PHE A 127 -13.50 -9.52 -5.22
CA PHE A 127 -13.69 -9.56 -3.78
C PHE A 127 -14.57 -8.37 -3.35
N GLN A 128 -15.66 -8.67 -2.64
CA GLN A 128 -16.55 -7.68 -2.07
C GLN A 128 -16.90 -8.13 -0.66
N GLY A 129 -16.57 -7.30 0.34
CA GLY A 129 -16.91 -7.53 1.73
C GLY A 129 -17.53 -6.26 2.32
N PRO A 130 -18.82 -6.26 2.68
CA PRO A 130 -19.48 -5.06 3.20
C PRO A 130 -19.06 -4.74 4.64
N LEU A 131 -18.64 -5.76 5.39
CA LEU A 131 -18.19 -5.61 6.76
C LEU A 131 -16.76 -5.08 6.81
N PRO A 132 -16.40 -4.32 7.86
CA PRO A 132 -15.01 -4.02 8.16
C PRO A 132 -14.20 -5.32 8.32
N VAL A 133 -12.90 -5.24 8.05
CA VAL A 133 -11.98 -6.34 8.37
C VAL A 133 -11.96 -6.52 9.89
N ASP A 134 -12.04 -7.76 10.34
CA ASP A 134 -11.82 -8.09 11.75
C ASP A 134 -10.33 -7.91 12.07
N VAL A 135 -10.03 -6.94 12.93
CA VAL A 135 -8.66 -6.60 13.32
C VAL A 135 -8.49 -6.93 14.79
N PRO A 136 -7.46 -7.71 15.16
CA PRO A 136 -7.18 -7.99 16.56
C PRO A 136 -6.98 -6.71 17.38
N PRO A 137 -7.35 -6.71 18.67
CA PRO A 137 -7.12 -5.56 19.53
C PRO A 137 -5.62 -5.31 19.72
N GLY A 138 -5.23 -4.04 19.57
CA GLY A 138 -3.86 -3.58 19.76
C GLY A 138 -2.95 -3.76 18.54
N PRO A 139 -1.67 -3.32 18.65
CA PRO A 139 -0.79 -3.26 17.50
C PRO A 139 -0.29 -4.64 17.05
N LEU A 140 -0.37 -4.90 15.75
CA LEU A 140 0.16 -6.12 15.14
C LEU A 140 1.66 -5.99 14.88
N ALA A 141 2.41 -7.04 15.17
CA ALA A 141 3.82 -7.15 14.81
C ALA A 141 3.98 -8.01 13.55
N VAL A 142 4.44 -7.39 12.46
CA VAL A 142 4.65 -8.06 11.17
C VAL A 142 6.14 -8.09 10.85
N ARG A 143 6.66 -9.26 10.51
CA ARG A 143 8.04 -9.43 10.03
C ARG A 143 8.05 -9.51 8.51
N VAL A 144 8.80 -8.62 7.87
CA VAL A 144 9.04 -8.71 6.43
C VAL A 144 10.02 -9.86 6.17
N PRO A 145 9.76 -10.78 5.23
CA PRO A 145 10.67 -11.88 4.96
C PRO A 145 12.10 -11.41 4.68
N GLY A 146 13.08 -12.06 5.30
CA GLY A 146 14.49 -11.72 5.23
C GLY A 146 15.21 -11.88 6.56
N ARG A 147 16.53 -11.72 6.57
CA ARG A 147 17.31 -11.68 7.82
C ARG A 147 16.97 -10.40 8.59
N PRO A 148 16.74 -10.44 9.92
CA PRO A 148 16.40 -9.26 10.70
C PRO A 148 17.35 -8.10 10.41
N SER A 149 16.79 -6.99 9.95
CA SER A 149 17.58 -5.81 9.54
C SER A 149 17.87 -4.86 10.69
N GLY A 150 17.13 -4.99 11.80
CA GLY A 150 17.13 -4.02 12.91
C GLY A 150 16.29 -2.76 12.64
N HIS A 151 15.85 -2.52 11.40
CA HIS A 151 14.99 -1.39 11.06
C HIS A 151 13.55 -1.61 11.53
N ARG A 152 12.92 -0.49 11.88
CA ARG A 152 11.56 -0.43 12.40
C ARG A 152 10.72 0.48 11.53
N VAL A 153 9.51 0.02 11.27
CA VAL A 153 8.51 0.73 10.47
C VAL A 153 7.25 0.81 11.30
N GLU A 154 6.78 2.03 11.53
CA GLU A 154 5.51 2.30 12.21
C GLU A 154 4.45 2.56 11.14
N MET A 155 3.35 1.82 11.20
CA MET A 155 2.25 1.92 10.26
C MET A 155 0.95 2.11 11.02
N THR A 156 0.19 3.15 10.70
CA THR A 156 -1.16 3.37 11.25
C THR A 156 -2.18 3.33 10.12
N VAL A 157 -3.30 2.62 10.31
CA VAL A 157 -4.34 2.39 9.29
C VAL A 157 -5.72 2.78 9.82
N ALA A 158 -6.51 3.47 9.00
CA ALA A 158 -7.90 3.77 9.30
C ALA A 158 -8.81 2.56 9.00
N THR A 159 -9.67 2.18 9.92
CA THR A 159 -10.64 1.08 9.76
C THR A 159 -12.10 1.52 9.88
N GLY A 160 -12.39 2.66 10.53
CA GLY A 160 -13.75 3.14 10.77
C GLY A 160 -14.47 3.50 9.46
N GLY A 161 -15.62 2.88 9.19
CA GLY A 161 -16.35 3.08 7.93
C GLY A 161 -15.59 2.62 6.68
N VAL A 162 -14.56 1.78 6.83
CA VAL A 162 -13.80 1.21 5.71
C VAL A 162 -14.27 -0.21 5.46
N ARG A 163 -14.83 -0.46 4.27
CA ARG A 163 -15.21 -1.80 3.82
C ARG A 163 -13.97 -2.68 3.61
N SER A 164 -14.14 -4.00 3.70
CA SER A 164 -13.03 -4.93 3.55
C SER A 164 -12.28 -4.82 2.22
N ASP A 165 -12.99 -4.60 1.10
CA ASP A 165 -12.37 -4.40 -0.20
C ASP A 165 -11.58 -3.09 -0.28
N ALA A 166 -12.10 -2.02 0.32
CA ALA A 166 -11.37 -0.75 0.43
C ALA A 166 -10.13 -0.88 1.33
N TYR A 167 -10.23 -1.59 2.45
CA TYR A 167 -9.10 -1.88 3.34
C TYR A 167 -7.97 -2.56 2.57
N LEU A 168 -8.27 -3.64 1.82
CA LEU A 168 -7.28 -4.35 1.01
C LEU A 168 -6.58 -3.40 0.02
N VAL A 169 -7.34 -2.56 -0.68
CA VAL A 169 -6.80 -1.55 -1.60
C VAL A 169 -5.88 -0.57 -0.88
N HIS A 170 -6.32 0.03 0.22
CA HIS A 170 -5.55 1.05 0.93
C HIS A 170 -4.26 0.50 1.54
N VAL A 171 -4.35 -0.63 2.23
CA VAL A 171 -3.20 -1.29 2.87
C VAL A 171 -2.22 -1.79 1.83
N HIS A 172 -2.69 -2.40 0.75
CA HIS A 172 -1.82 -2.88 -0.32
C HIS A 172 -1.03 -1.74 -0.93
N HIS A 173 -1.69 -0.66 -1.39
CA HIS A 173 -1.00 0.51 -1.94
C HIS A 173 -0.03 1.14 -0.94
N LEU A 174 -0.39 1.21 0.34
CA LEU A 174 0.50 1.76 1.36
C LEU A 174 1.79 0.93 1.47
N VAL A 175 1.65 -0.39 1.63
CA VAL A 175 2.78 -1.30 1.85
C VAL A 175 3.62 -1.46 0.58
N THR A 176 3.02 -1.77 -0.56
CA THR A 176 3.77 -2.07 -1.78
C THR A 176 4.54 -0.87 -2.28
N GLU A 177 3.96 0.32 -2.20
CA GLU A 177 4.69 1.52 -2.59
C GLU A 177 5.76 1.92 -1.57
N ALA A 178 5.55 1.68 -0.27
CA ALA A 178 6.61 1.86 0.72
C ALA A 178 7.82 0.95 0.40
N VAL A 179 7.57 -0.31 0.02
CA VAL A 179 8.62 -1.24 -0.46
C VAL A 179 9.29 -0.71 -1.73
N LEU A 180 8.51 -0.31 -2.74
CA LEU A 180 9.05 0.17 -4.02
C LEU A 180 9.85 1.47 -3.87
N ARG A 181 9.58 2.24 -2.81
CA ARG A 181 10.34 3.43 -2.41
C ARG A 181 11.50 3.11 -1.45
N GLY A 182 11.70 1.86 -1.05
CA GLY A 182 12.76 1.45 -0.13
C GLY A 182 12.55 1.86 1.33
N LEU A 183 11.33 2.25 1.71
CA LEU A 183 10.96 2.57 3.09
C LEU A 183 10.75 1.30 3.93
N VAL A 184 10.44 0.19 3.26
CA VAL A 184 10.31 -1.15 3.84
C VAL A 184 11.22 -2.07 3.03
N GLY A 185 12.09 -2.80 3.71
CA GLY A 185 12.98 -3.78 3.09
C GLY A 185 12.93 -5.15 3.77
N PRO A 186 13.70 -6.12 3.24
CA PRO A 186 13.75 -7.47 3.80
C PRO A 186 14.18 -7.46 5.27
N GLY A 187 13.50 -8.24 6.11
CA GLY A 187 13.83 -8.39 7.53
C GLY A 187 13.36 -7.27 8.46
N ASP A 188 12.70 -6.23 7.94
CA ASP A 188 12.17 -5.14 8.75
C ASP A 188 11.07 -5.61 9.71
N ALA A 189 11.00 -4.95 10.87
CA ALA A 189 9.88 -5.08 11.78
C ALA A 189 8.85 -3.98 11.49
N VAL A 190 7.64 -4.37 11.08
CA VAL A 190 6.53 -3.44 10.88
C VAL A 190 5.57 -3.57 12.06
N ARG A 191 5.35 -2.49 12.78
CA ARG A 191 4.30 -2.39 13.79
C ARG A 191 3.09 -1.72 13.15
N VAL A 192 1.95 -2.41 13.15
CA VAL A 192 0.71 -1.93 12.52
C VAL A 192 -0.30 -1.61 13.61
N GLU A 193 -0.70 -0.36 13.69
CA GLU A 193 -1.76 0.12 14.56
C GLU A 193 -3.01 0.44 13.72
N HIS A 194 -4.14 -0.10 14.11
CA HIS A 194 -5.43 0.23 13.48
C HIS A 194 -6.19 1.19 14.36
N ARG A 195 -6.77 2.22 13.76
CA ARG A 195 -7.58 3.24 14.42
C ARG A 195 -8.85 3.48 13.61
N ASP A 196 -9.93 3.87 14.27
CA ASP A 196 -11.17 4.19 13.58
C ASP A 196 -10.98 5.35 12.58
N VAL A 197 -10.31 6.42 13.03
CA VAL A 197 -10.06 7.62 12.23
C VAL A 197 -8.61 8.06 12.40
N LEU A 198 -8.00 8.56 11.31
CA LEU A 198 -6.69 9.20 11.32
C LEU A 198 -6.88 10.70 11.07
N ALA A 199 -6.89 11.46 12.15
CA ALA A 199 -7.10 12.90 12.08
C ALA A 199 -5.82 13.58 11.55
N PRO A 200 -5.86 14.38 10.46
CA PRO A 200 -4.64 14.93 9.84
C PRO A 200 -3.75 15.72 10.79
N GLN A 201 -4.33 16.37 11.80
CA GLN A 201 -3.62 17.10 12.84
C GLN A 201 -2.67 16.21 13.66
N ASP A 202 -3.04 14.96 13.93
CA ASP A 202 -2.22 14.01 14.71
C ASP A 202 -0.99 13.56 13.92
N PHE A 203 -1.05 13.71 12.59
CA PHE A 203 -0.01 13.30 11.65
C PHE A 203 0.65 14.48 10.96
N ARG A 204 0.52 15.72 11.47
CA ARG A 204 1.01 16.93 10.81
C ARG A 204 2.49 16.83 10.40
N ALA A 205 3.34 16.30 11.29
CA ALA A 205 4.75 16.09 11.00
C ALA A 205 4.98 15.05 9.88
N ALA A 206 4.20 13.96 9.86
CA ALA A 206 4.29 12.94 8.82
C ALA A 206 3.71 13.41 7.47
N LEU A 207 2.76 14.35 7.50
CA LEU A 207 2.14 14.96 6.31
C LEU A 207 2.98 16.10 5.71
N ASP A 208 4.06 16.52 6.38
CA ASP A 208 4.98 17.51 5.83
C ASP A 208 5.59 16.99 4.51
N PRO A 209 5.45 17.72 3.38
CA PRO A 209 6.09 17.36 2.11
C PRO A 209 7.59 17.09 2.21
N GLY A 210 8.31 17.75 3.13
CA GLY A 210 9.74 17.54 3.37
C GLY A 210 10.07 16.16 3.96
N ARG A 211 9.08 15.50 4.59
CA ARG A 211 9.22 14.15 5.16
C ARG A 211 8.92 13.04 4.16
N ALA A 212 8.60 13.37 2.90
CA ALA A 212 8.29 12.37 1.89
C ALA A 212 9.38 11.30 1.75
N ALA A 213 10.66 11.61 1.97
CA ALA A 213 11.75 10.62 1.87
C ALA A 213 11.70 9.49 2.90
N THR A 214 11.00 9.68 4.04
CA THR A 214 10.90 8.68 5.14
C THR A 214 9.47 8.29 5.48
N VAL A 215 8.48 8.91 4.80
CA VAL A 215 7.06 8.68 5.04
C VAL A 215 6.33 8.27 3.75
N GLN A 216 5.44 7.30 3.89
CA GLN A 216 4.45 6.92 2.89
C GLN A 216 3.05 7.16 3.45
N THR A 217 2.22 7.89 2.71
CA THR A 217 0.83 8.15 3.08
C THR A 217 -0.13 7.53 2.06
N ARG A 218 -1.29 7.10 2.53
CA ARG A 218 -2.42 6.70 1.71
C ARG A 218 -3.55 7.71 1.91
N ILE A 219 -3.61 8.67 1.00
CA ILE A 219 -4.66 9.68 0.94
C ILE A 219 -5.51 9.40 -0.29
N SER A 220 -6.83 9.38 -0.12
CA SER A 220 -7.77 9.21 -1.23
C SER A 220 -9.05 9.98 -0.96
N ARG A 221 -9.99 9.96 -1.90
CA ARG A 221 -11.33 10.50 -1.66
C ARG A 221 -12.04 9.65 -0.60
N ASP A 222 -12.90 10.27 0.19
CA ASP A 222 -13.78 9.54 1.09
C ASP A 222 -14.78 8.72 0.26
N GLY A 223 -14.99 7.47 0.64
CA GLY A 223 -15.99 6.62 -0.01
C GLY A 223 -17.43 7.08 0.26
N THR A 224 -17.65 7.84 1.34
CA THR A 224 -18.94 8.38 1.75
C THR A 224 -19.15 9.82 1.28
N ASP A 225 -18.07 10.56 1.07
CA ASP A 225 -18.07 11.95 0.59
C ASP A 225 -16.94 12.16 -0.44
N PRO A 226 -17.22 11.97 -1.74
CA PRO A 226 -16.19 11.98 -2.76
C PRO A 226 -15.50 13.34 -2.95
N ASP A 227 -16.07 14.42 -2.41
CA ASP A 227 -15.49 15.76 -2.49
C ASP A 227 -14.46 16.01 -1.37
N ARG A 228 -14.36 15.10 -0.40
CA ARG A 228 -13.41 15.18 0.70
C ARG A 228 -12.24 14.23 0.54
N LEU A 229 -11.05 14.70 0.91
CA LEU A 229 -9.88 13.84 1.08
C LEU A 229 -9.88 13.22 2.48
N ARG A 230 -9.47 11.96 2.55
CA ARG A 230 -9.32 11.20 3.78
C ARG A 230 -7.95 10.53 3.84
N LEU A 231 -7.37 10.51 5.04
CA LEU A 231 -6.17 9.76 5.36
C LEU A 231 -6.55 8.33 5.78
N TYR A 232 -6.13 7.35 4.99
CA TYR A 232 -6.39 5.93 5.25
C TYR A 232 -5.19 5.20 5.83
N GLY A 233 -3.99 5.76 5.69
CA GLY A 233 -2.82 5.18 6.34
C GLY A 233 -1.59 6.06 6.27
N VAL A 234 -0.74 5.90 7.27
CA VAL A 234 0.58 6.54 7.39
C VAL A 234 1.58 5.44 7.71
N LEU A 235 2.70 5.43 7.00
CA LEU A 235 3.82 4.55 7.26
C LEU A 235 5.08 5.40 7.40
N ILE A 236 5.76 5.27 8.53
CA ILE A 236 6.97 6.02 8.89
C ILE A 236 8.10 5.01 9.04
N SER A 237 9.17 5.20 8.27
CA SER A 237 10.36 4.37 8.33
C SER A 237 11.46 5.08 9.08
N ASN A 238 12.20 4.32 9.91
CA ASN A 238 13.46 4.79 10.49
C ASN A 238 14.68 4.57 9.57
N ARG A 239 14.46 4.10 8.33
CA ARG A 239 15.50 4.05 7.32
C ARG A 239 15.81 5.49 6.89
N ASP A 240 16.94 6.00 7.33
CA ASP A 240 17.50 7.20 6.71
C ASP A 240 17.91 6.84 5.29
N ARG A 241 17.41 7.60 4.30
CA ARG A 241 18.00 7.62 2.96
C ARG A 241 19.34 8.41 3.00
N GLY A 242 20.22 8.07 3.93
CA GLY A 242 21.55 8.62 4.02
C GLY A 242 22.45 7.96 2.98
N GLY A 243 22.71 8.66 1.87
CA GLY A 243 23.86 8.44 1.00
C GLY A 243 23.81 7.21 0.09
N HIS A 244 23.34 7.42 -1.14
CA HIS A 244 24.04 6.91 -2.33
C HIS A 244 24.51 8.11 -3.13
#